data_AF-A0A1G4V904-F1
#
_entry.id   AF-A0A1G4V904-F1
#
_cell.length_a   1.000
_cell.length_b   1.000
_cell.length_c   1.000
_cell.angle_alpha   90.00
_cell.angle_beta   90.00
_cell.angle_gamma   90.00
#
_symmetry.space_group_name_H-M   'P 1'
#
loop_
_entity.id
_entity.type
_entity.pdbx_description
1 polymer ?
#
loop_
_entity_poly.entity_id
_entity_poly.type
_entity_poly.pdbx_seq_one_letter_code
_entity_poly.pdbx_strand_id
1 'polypeptide(L)'
;MDNDKRVTLSRGLFLFTAVVGALYLPLALNYTWPLFGTGVPRWQDDVNTAINGRGYALGDGSVDAVRQQAYAEHRVVLLVHTTLGALALTLAMFQFSARIRERWPAVHRWNGRSYLALMTVSMLTALIFLYVTPPARHFIGPAFETQLRGLAVGTLASAWYALYAIRKRDMVSHRAWMTYSIAFMLTAPLLRFIWIGIQPVIPQHDLLTNIGVGSLILGVVAPGGAAVAFIASRQAPSDEVNTAAPVWRYGAAVALAVLGSLTYTGLTSRLPEPIPHSLVAFHLVPVWISIALALIGVARARARDNFARERQWRWLLWGFAAAPLSASLYSLIVPPDFTAADAIIAGGMDGAAIPITICFAVIVRAAARARAQGRSPLAAAETASAA
;
A
#
# COMPACT_ATOMS: atom_id res chain seq x y z
N MET A 1 11.03 -23.56 -16.41
CA MET A 1 10.50 -23.51 -15.01
C MET A 1 10.42 -22.11 -14.42
N ASP A 2 11.45 -21.26 -14.50
CA ASP A 2 11.43 -19.97 -13.79
C ASP A 2 10.78 -18.81 -14.58
N ASN A 3 10.74 -18.94 -15.91
CA ASN A 3 10.02 -18.01 -16.79
C ASN A 3 8.49 -18.17 -16.66
N ASP A 4 8.01 -19.41 -16.53
CA ASP A 4 6.57 -19.72 -16.38
C ASP A 4 5.98 -19.11 -15.11
N LYS A 5 6.74 -19.13 -13.99
CA LYS A 5 6.33 -18.50 -12.73
C LYS A 5 6.20 -16.99 -12.85
N ARG A 6 7.10 -16.33 -13.57
CA ARG A 6 7.04 -14.88 -13.82
C ARG A 6 5.85 -14.51 -14.71
N VAL A 7 5.61 -15.28 -15.76
CA VAL A 7 4.44 -15.09 -16.63
C VAL A 7 3.15 -15.30 -15.84
N THR A 8 3.11 -16.31 -14.97
CA THR A 8 1.96 -16.59 -14.10
C THR A 8 1.71 -15.47 -13.11
N LEU A 9 2.74 -14.96 -12.43
CA LEU A 9 2.61 -13.84 -11.50
C LEU A 9 2.20 -12.54 -12.21
N SER A 10 2.80 -12.24 -13.37
CA SER A 10 2.44 -11.07 -14.19
C SER A 10 0.99 -11.15 -14.67
N ARG A 11 0.52 -12.33 -15.07
CA ARG A 11 -0.90 -12.57 -15.40
C ARG A 11 -1.80 -12.45 -14.19
N GLY A 12 -1.40 -13.00 -13.04
CA GLY A 12 -2.14 -12.91 -11.78
C GLY A 12 -2.32 -11.45 -11.33
N LEU A 13 -1.24 -10.66 -11.32
CA LEU A 13 -1.30 -9.23 -11.01
C LEU A 13 -2.17 -8.46 -12.01
N PHE A 14 -2.05 -8.76 -13.31
CA PHE A 14 -2.91 -8.18 -14.34
C PHE A 14 -4.40 -8.50 -14.08
N LEU A 15 -4.75 -9.76 -13.87
CA LEU A 15 -6.13 -10.18 -13.63
C LEU A 15 -6.69 -9.58 -12.34
N PHE A 16 -5.90 -9.61 -11.25
CA PHE A 16 -6.30 -9.02 -9.98
C PHE A 16 -6.59 -7.52 -10.14
N THR A 17 -5.66 -6.76 -10.72
CA THR A 17 -5.85 -5.32 -10.95
C THR A 17 -6.96 -5.01 -11.93
N ALA A 18 -7.19 -5.86 -12.94
CA ALA A 18 -8.30 -5.72 -13.87
C ALA A 18 -9.66 -5.95 -13.20
N VAL A 19 -9.80 -7.00 -12.37
CA VAL A 19 -11.04 -7.27 -11.62
C VAL A 19 -11.33 -6.16 -10.63
N VAL A 20 -10.32 -5.76 -9.84
CA VAL A 20 -10.45 -4.63 -8.91
C VAL A 20 -10.84 -3.36 -9.65
N GLY A 21 -10.17 -3.06 -10.77
CA GLY A 21 -10.47 -1.91 -11.60
C GLY A 21 -11.89 -1.94 -12.18
N ALA A 22 -12.35 -3.10 -12.69
CA ALA A 22 -13.67 -3.25 -13.27
C ALA A 22 -14.81 -3.06 -12.26
N LEU A 23 -14.63 -3.56 -11.04
CA LEU A 23 -15.62 -3.40 -9.96
C LEU A 23 -15.58 -1.98 -9.36
N TYR A 24 -14.40 -1.37 -9.26
CA TYR A 24 -14.22 -0.08 -8.62
C TYR A 24 -14.50 1.11 -9.53
N LEU A 25 -14.16 1.03 -10.82
CA LEU A 25 -14.24 2.15 -11.76
C LEU A 25 -15.66 2.76 -11.82
N PRO A 26 -16.75 1.98 -11.95
CA PRO A 26 -18.10 2.55 -11.96
C PRO A 26 -18.41 3.28 -10.66
N LEU A 27 -18.05 2.69 -9.51
CA LEU A 27 -18.29 3.26 -8.19
C LEU A 27 -17.52 4.57 -7.98
N ALA A 28 -16.27 4.61 -8.44
CA ALA A 28 -15.41 5.78 -8.28
C ALA A 28 -15.86 6.95 -9.17
N LEU A 29 -16.26 6.68 -10.42
CA LEU A 29 -16.78 7.71 -11.33
C LEU A 29 -18.11 8.27 -10.83
N ASN A 30 -19.03 7.40 -10.41
CA ASN A 30 -20.35 7.80 -9.93
C ASN A 30 -20.31 8.54 -8.59
N TYR A 31 -19.31 8.30 -7.74
CA TYR A 31 -19.27 8.78 -6.35
C TYR A 31 -19.54 10.28 -6.17
N THR A 32 -19.08 11.12 -7.09
CA THR A 32 -19.22 12.58 -6.99
C THR A 32 -20.40 13.14 -7.77
N TRP A 33 -21.03 12.39 -8.68
CA TRP A 33 -22.15 12.88 -9.47
C TRP A 33 -23.35 13.39 -8.62
N PRO A 34 -23.71 12.75 -7.50
CA PRO A 34 -24.77 13.25 -6.61
C PRO A 34 -24.51 14.65 -6.02
N LEU A 35 -23.27 15.15 -6.05
CA LEU A 35 -22.93 16.51 -5.60
C LEU A 35 -23.30 17.62 -6.62
N PHE A 36 -23.66 17.22 -7.85
CA PHE A 36 -23.98 18.13 -8.96
C PHE A 36 -25.47 18.18 -9.31
N GLY A 37 -26.29 17.27 -8.79
CA GLY A 37 -27.72 17.25 -9.06
C GLY A 37 -28.49 16.30 -8.17
N THR A 38 -29.76 16.60 -7.95
CA THR A 38 -30.70 15.74 -7.24
C THR A 38 -31.21 14.61 -8.14
N GLY A 39 -31.48 13.43 -7.59
CA GLY A 39 -32.01 12.29 -8.35
C GLY A 39 -30.97 11.53 -9.18
N VAL A 40 -29.68 11.85 -9.01
CA VAL A 40 -28.58 11.12 -9.62
C VAL A 40 -28.35 9.80 -8.87
N PRO A 41 -28.08 8.68 -9.56
CA PRO A 41 -27.80 7.39 -8.91
C PRO A 41 -26.60 7.46 -7.95
N ARG A 42 -26.67 6.69 -6.86
CA ARG A 42 -25.63 6.62 -5.82
C ARG A 42 -25.10 5.19 -5.69
N TRP A 43 -24.51 4.66 -6.77
CA TRP A 43 -24.22 3.23 -6.91
C TRP A 43 -23.45 2.62 -5.74
N GLN A 44 -22.47 3.33 -5.18
CA GLN A 44 -21.78 2.84 -3.99
C GLN A 44 -22.72 2.71 -2.79
N ASP A 45 -23.51 3.75 -2.53
CA ASP A 45 -24.39 3.80 -1.37
C ASP A 45 -25.53 2.79 -1.55
N ASP A 46 -25.98 2.56 -2.78
CA ASP A 46 -26.95 1.52 -3.15
C ASP A 46 -26.39 0.12 -2.88
N VAL A 47 -25.16 -0.17 -3.34
CA VAL A 47 -24.46 -1.45 -3.07
C VAL A 47 -24.27 -1.64 -1.57
N ASN A 48 -23.80 -0.62 -0.86
CA ASN A 48 -23.58 -0.71 0.58
C ASN A 48 -24.90 -0.86 1.35
N THR A 49 -25.97 -0.18 0.93
CA THR A 49 -27.30 -0.32 1.51
C THR A 49 -27.86 -1.72 1.30
N ALA A 50 -27.64 -2.32 0.12
CA ALA A 50 -28.08 -3.67 -0.17
C ALA A 50 -27.37 -4.73 0.70
N ILE A 51 -26.11 -4.51 1.06
CA ILE A 51 -25.31 -5.45 1.86
C ILE A 51 -25.49 -5.23 3.36
N ASN A 52 -25.40 -3.97 3.81
CA ASN A 52 -25.26 -3.60 5.22
C ASN A 52 -26.47 -2.82 5.78
N GLY A 53 -27.46 -2.53 4.94
CA GLY A 53 -28.63 -1.73 5.32
C GLY A 53 -28.39 -0.22 5.28
N ARG A 54 -29.49 0.53 5.15
CA ARG A 54 -29.46 1.99 4.98
C ARG A 54 -28.88 2.73 6.18
N GLY A 55 -29.14 2.23 7.40
CA GLY A 55 -28.64 2.83 8.64
C GLY A 55 -27.11 2.87 8.69
N TYR A 56 -26.44 1.78 8.30
CA TYR A 56 -24.98 1.76 8.21
C TYR A 56 -24.46 2.61 7.03
N ALA A 57 -25.15 2.54 5.88
CA ALA A 57 -24.67 3.20 4.67
C ALA A 57 -24.78 4.72 4.69
N LEU A 58 -25.86 5.26 5.28
CA LEU A 58 -26.23 6.67 5.21
C LEU A 58 -26.60 7.27 6.56
N GLY A 59 -26.60 6.50 7.65
CA GLY A 59 -26.93 7.00 8.99
C GLY A 59 -25.77 7.72 9.67
N ASP A 60 -25.90 7.90 10.98
CA ASP A 60 -24.90 8.56 11.81
C ASP A 60 -23.56 7.81 11.74
N GLY A 61 -22.45 8.54 11.62
CA GLY A 61 -21.12 7.96 11.42
C GLY A 61 -20.84 7.43 10.00
N SER A 62 -21.72 7.70 9.02
CA SER A 62 -21.43 7.50 7.60
C SER A 62 -20.65 8.66 6.98
N VAL A 63 -20.02 8.42 5.83
CA VAL A 63 -19.33 9.48 5.07
C VAL A 63 -20.32 10.55 4.60
N ASP A 64 -21.54 10.15 4.21
CA ASP A 64 -22.59 11.10 3.82
C ASP A 64 -22.95 12.02 5.00
N ALA A 65 -23.20 11.46 6.18
CA ALA A 65 -23.55 12.24 7.36
C ALA A 65 -22.47 13.24 7.79
N VAL A 66 -21.17 12.90 7.70
CA VAL A 66 -20.09 13.74 8.26
C VAL A 66 -19.26 14.51 7.25
N ARG A 67 -19.32 14.19 5.95
CA ARG A 67 -18.52 14.86 4.89
C ARG A 67 -19.34 15.54 3.81
N GLN A 68 -20.67 15.38 3.76
CA GLN A 68 -21.48 15.91 2.65
C GLN A 68 -21.25 17.41 2.41
N GLN A 69 -21.19 18.24 3.46
CA GLN A 69 -20.98 19.68 3.32
C GLN A 69 -19.62 20.00 2.69
N ALA A 70 -18.53 19.47 3.26
CA ALA A 70 -17.17 19.69 2.74
C ALA A 70 -17.03 19.15 1.31
N TYR A 71 -17.71 18.04 0.99
CA TYR A 71 -17.74 17.50 -0.35
C TYR A 71 -18.50 18.39 -1.33
N ALA A 72 -19.62 18.98 -0.93
CA ALA A 72 -20.40 19.89 -1.76
C ALA A 72 -19.63 21.19 -2.06
N GLU A 73 -18.99 21.78 -1.05
CA GLU A 73 -18.18 23.00 -1.18
C GLU A 73 -16.98 22.81 -2.11
N HIS A 74 -16.37 21.62 -2.11
CA HIS A 74 -15.19 21.29 -2.91
C HIS A 74 -15.46 20.24 -4.01
N ARG A 75 -16.71 20.13 -4.48
CA ARG A 75 -17.17 19.08 -5.39
C ARG A 75 -16.36 18.97 -6.69
N VAL A 76 -15.87 20.08 -7.23
CA VAL A 76 -15.04 20.09 -8.46
C VAL A 76 -13.68 19.45 -8.19
N VAL A 77 -13.04 19.77 -7.07
CA VAL A 77 -11.75 19.19 -6.68
C VAL A 77 -11.89 17.67 -6.49
N LEU A 78 -12.97 17.24 -5.83
CA LEU A 78 -13.26 15.81 -5.66
C LEU A 78 -13.60 15.11 -6.96
N LEU A 79 -14.37 15.74 -7.86
CA LEU A 79 -14.68 15.18 -9.17
C LEU A 79 -13.39 14.94 -9.97
N VAL A 80 -12.49 15.92 -9.99
CA VAL A 80 -11.17 15.78 -10.66
C VAL A 80 -10.35 14.67 -10.01
N HIS A 81 -10.24 14.67 -8.67
CA HIS A 81 -9.49 13.64 -7.95
C HIS A 81 -10.00 12.22 -8.27
N THR A 82 -11.30 11.99 -8.09
CA THR A 82 -11.93 10.66 -8.22
C THR A 82 -11.93 10.18 -9.67
N THR A 83 -12.26 11.05 -10.63
CA THR A 83 -12.27 10.70 -12.05
C THR A 83 -10.88 10.37 -12.56
N LEU A 84 -9.90 11.26 -12.33
CA LEU A 84 -8.54 11.02 -12.81
C LEU A 84 -7.87 9.85 -12.08
N GLY A 85 -8.17 9.65 -10.79
CA GLY A 85 -7.70 8.49 -10.03
C GLY A 85 -8.24 7.16 -10.57
N ALA A 86 -9.53 7.11 -10.90
CA ALA A 86 -10.16 5.92 -11.46
C ALA A 86 -9.63 5.59 -12.87
N LEU A 87 -9.45 6.61 -13.71
CA LEU A 87 -8.81 6.45 -15.02
C LEU A 87 -7.35 5.99 -14.89
N ALA A 88 -6.58 6.58 -13.96
CA ALA A 88 -5.21 6.16 -13.71
C ALA A 88 -5.13 4.68 -13.26
N LEU A 89 -5.97 4.26 -12.32
CA LEU A 89 -6.06 2.85 -11.91
C LEU A 89 -6.40 1.92 -13.07
N THR A 90 -7.27 2.35 -13.99
CA THR A 90 -7.59 1.60 -15.21
C THR A 90 -6.35 1.45 -16.10
N LEU A 91 -5.56 2.50 -16.28
CA LEU A 91 -4.30 2.41 -17.03
C LEU A 91 -3.24 1.56 -16.33
N ALA A 92 -3.27 1.51 -14.99
CA ALA A 92 -2.31 0.77 -14.18
C ALA A 92 -2.36 -0.74 -14.44
N MET A 93 -3.54 -1.32 -14.72
CA MET A 93 -3.64 -2.76 -15.01
C MET A 93 -2.76 -3.17 -16.20
N PHE A 94 -2.73 -2.34 -17.25
CA PHE A 94 -1.92 -2.61 -18.45
C PHE A 94 -0.41 -2.49 -18.19
N GLN A 95 0.02 -1.86 -17.09
CA GLN A 95 1.45 -1.79 -16.71
C GLN A 95 2.02 -3.16 -16.33
N PHE A 96 1.17 -4.08 -15.84
CA PHE A 96 1.59 -5.43 -15.47
C PHE A 96 1.59 -6.41 -16.64
N SER A 97 1.11 -6.03 -17.83
CA SER A 97 1.10 -6.89 -19.01
C SER A 97 2.49 -7.02 -19.63
N ALA A 98 3.13 -8.18 -19.45
CA ALA A 98 4.40 -8.49 -20.10
C ALA A 98 4.28 -8.45 -21.64
N ARG A 99 3.14 -8.90 -22.19
CA ARG A 99 2.87 -8.91 -23.64
C ARG A 99 2.89 -7.51 -24.23
N ILE A 100 2.24 -6.54 -23.58
CA ILE A 100 2.24 -5.15 -24.06
C ILE A 100 3.65 -4.57 -23.98
N ARG A 101 4.36 -4.80 -22.88
CA ARG A 101 5.72 -4.29 -22.66
C ARG A 101 6.73 -4.82 -23.70
N GLU A 102 6.60 -6.08 -24.12
CA GLU A 102 7.55 -6.74 -25.03
C GLU A 102 7.18 -6.55 -26.50
N ARG A 103 5.89 -6.67 -26.86
CA ARG A 103 5.44 -6.58 -28.26
C ARG A 103 5.13 -5.15 -28.71
N TRP A 104 4.70 -4.28 -27.80
CA TRP A 104 4.23 -2.93 -28.10
C TRP A 104 4.86 -1.89 -27.15
N PRO A 105 6.19 -1.72 -27.14
CA PRO A 105 6.89 -0.89 -26.18
C PRO A 105 6.48 0.59 -26.26
N ALA A 106 6.09 1.10 -27.43
CA ALA A 106 5.54 2.45 -27.58
C ALA A 106 4.22 2.63 -26.82
N VAL A 107 3.31 1.65 -26.92
CA VAL A 107 2.02 1.64 -26.20
C VAL A 107 2.27 1.59 -24.70
N HIS A 108 3.18 0.73 -24.22
CA HIS A 108 3.55 0.68 -22.81
C HIS A 108 4.04 2.05 -22.28
N ARG A 109 4.90 2.73 -23.05
CA ARG A 109 5.46 4.04 -22.67
C ARG A 109 4.39 5.13 -22.62
N TRP A 110 3.52 5.23 -23.63
CA TRP A 110 2.44 6.22 -23.62
C TRP A 110 1.41 5.93 -22.54
N ASN A 111 1.04 4.66 -22.34
CA ASN A 111 0.19 4.25 -21.21
C ASN A 111 0.79 4.65 -19.86
N GLY A 112 2.11 4.47 -19.69
CA GLY A 112 2.83 4.88 -18.47
C GLY A 112 2.86 6.40 -18.26
N ARG A 113 3.02 7.18 -19.34
CA ARG A 113 2.98 8.64 -19.28
C ARG A 113 1.58 9.14 -18.92
N SER A 114 0.55 8.60 -19.55
CA SER A 114 -0.85 8.94 -19.25
C SER A 114 -1.20 8.56 -17.80
N TYR A 115 -0.83 7.36 -17.35
CA TYR A 115 -0.97 6.96 -15.94
C TYR A 115 -0.32 8.00 -15.02
N LEU A 116 0.94 8.37 -15.27
CA LEU A 116 1.69 9.25 -14.40
C LEU A 116 1.06 10.65 -14.34
N ALA A 117 0.61 11.18 -15.48
CA ALA A 117 -0.03 12.48 -15.55
C ALA A 117 -1.35 12.50 -14.77
N LEU A 118 -2.24 11.53 -15.05
CA LEU A 118 -3.54 11.42 -14.39
C LEU A 118 -3.40 11.20 -12.88
N MET A 119 -2.54 10.27 -12.47
CA MET A 119 -2.24 10.01 -11.06
C MET A 119 -1.68 11.26 -10.38
N THR A 120 -0.76 11.99 -11.03
CA THR A 120 -0.17 13.20 -10.42
C THR A 120 -1.24 14.25 -10.16
N VAL A 121 -2.08 14.58 -11.14
CA VAL A 121 -3.15 15.57 -10.97
C VAL A 121 -4.18 15.09 -9.94
N SER A 122 -4.53 13.80 -9.94
CA SER A 122 -5.42 13.22 -8.93
C SER A 122 -4.86 13.33 -7.51
N MET A 123 -3.57 13.05 -7.30
CA MET A 123 -2.96 13.15 -5.96
C MET A 123 -2.80 14.60 -5.50
N LEU A 124 -2.44 15.52 -6.40
CA LEU A 124 -2.36 16.94 -6.06
C LEU A 124 -3.72 17.51 -5.66
N THR A 125 -4.79 17.16 -6.39
CA THR A 125 -6.15 17.56 -6.03
C THR A 125 -6.64 16.92 -4.73
N ALA A 126 -6.25 15.67 -4.44
CA ALA A 126 -6.48 15.04 -3.13
C ALA A 126 -5.82 15.85 -2.00
N LEU A 127 -4.55 16.21 -2.16
CA LEU A 127 -3.80 16.99 -1.18
C LEU A 127 -4.43 18.36 -0.97
N ILE A 128 -4.80 19.06 -2.04
CA ILE A 128 -5.50 20.35 -1.95
C ILE A 128 -6.75 20.19 -1.09
N PHE A 129 -7.62 19.22 -1.39
CA PHE A 129 -8.82 18.95 -0.61
C PHE A 129 -8.51 18.68 0.88
N LEU A 130 -7.49 17.87 1.17
CA LEU A 130 -7.10 17.50 2.54
C LEU A 130 -6.46 18.65 3.33
N TYR A 131 -5.98 19.71 2.69
CA TYR A 131 -5.42 20.89 3.38
C TYR A 131 -6.42 22.03 3.53
N VAL A 132 -7.44 22.10 2.65
CA VAL A 132 -8.46 23.16 2.72
C VAL A 132 -9.73 22.72 3.45
N THR A 133 -9.88 21.43 3.78
CA THR A 133 -11.01 20.91 4.56
C THR A 133 -10.56 20.43 5.93
N PRO A 134 -11.38 20.64 6.98
CA PRO A 134 -11.10 20.09 8.29
C PRO A 134 -11.31 18.56 8.31
N PRO A 135 -10.71 17.86 9.29
CA PRO A 135 -11.00 16.44 9.54
C PRO A 135 -12.48 16.13 9.69
N ALA A 136 -12.86 14.91 9.32
CA ALA A 136 -14.17 14.37 9.64
C ALA A 136 -14.40 14.45 11.15
N ARG A 137 -15.60 14.87 11.58
CA ARG A 137 -15.99 14.92 13.00
C ARG A 137 -16.22 13.51 13.55
N HIS A 138 -15.15 12.77 13.75
CA HIS A 138 -15.12 11.39 14.20
C HIS A 138 -13.73 11.08 14.78
N PHE A 139 -13.62 10.15 15.74
CA PHE A 139 -12.34 9.83 16.38
C PHE A 139 -11.29 9.24 15.41
N ILE A 140 -11.73 8.69 14.27
CA ILE A 140 -10.86 8.24 13.18
C ILE A 140 -10.38 9.40 12.28
N GLY A 141 -11.11 10.51 12.25
CA GLY A 141 -10.95 11.57 11.24
C GLY A 141 -9.53 12.13 11.13
N PRO A 142 -8.93 12.66 12.21
CA PRO A 142 -7.59 13.24 12.16
C PRO A 142 -6.52 12.26 11.68
N ALA A 143 -6.50 11.05 12.26
CA ALA A 143 -5.57 9.99 11.89
C ALA A 143 -5.76 9.49 10.44
N PHE A 144 -6.99 9.39 9.98
CA PHE A 144 -7.26 8.97 8.60
C PHE A 144 -6.77 10.01 7.60
N GLU A 145 -6.91 11.31 7.91
CA GLU A 145 -6.41 12.35 7.02
C GLU A 145 -4.88 12.40 6.95
N THR A 146 -4.15 12.12 8.04
CA THR A 146 -2.68 11.98 7.96
C THR A 146 -2.30 10.84 7.05
N GLN A 147 -3.03 9.72 7.13
CA GLN A 147 -2.78 8.58 6.26
C GLN A 147 -3.09 8.87 4.79
N LEU A 148 -4.19 9.56 4.49
CA LEU A 148 -4.50 9.97 3.12
C LEU A 148 -3.43 10.91 2.55
N ARG A 149 -2.92 11.85 3.36
CA ARG A 149 -1.80 12.73 2.96
C ARG A 149 -0.52 11.91 2.72
N GLY A 150 -0.18 11.02 3.65
CA GLY A 150 0.97 10.11 3.55
C GLY A 150 0.90 9.22 2.30
N LEU A 151 -0.27 8.65 2.00
CA LEU A 151 -0.54 7.87 0.79
C LEU A 151 -0.38 8.70 -0.49
N ALA A 152 -0.91 9.91 -0.52
CA ALA A 152 -0.78 10.79 -1.69
C ALA A 152 0.69 11.16 -1.94
N VAL A 153 1.42 11.57 -0.90
CA VAL A 153 2.87 11.87 -1.00
C VAL A 153 3.67 10.62 -1.36
N GLY A 154 3.40 9.49 -0.73
CA GLY A 154 4.08 8.22 -1.02
C GLY A 154 3.84 7.72 -2.44
N THR A 155 2.62 7.89 -2.96
CA THR A 155 2.28 7.54 -4.35
C THR A 155 3.05 8.42 -5.32
N LEU A 156 3.04 9.73 -5.11
CA LEU A 156 3.80 10.69 -5.92
C LEU A 156 5.30 10.38 -5.87
N ALA A 157 5.87 10.26 -4.68
CA ALA A 157 7.30 10.02 -4.48
C ALA A 157 7.76 8.73 -5.17
N SER A 158 7.04 7.62 -4.98
CA SER A 158 7.37 6.34 -5.59
C SER A 158 7.23 6.37 -7.12
N ALA A 159 6.17 6.97 -7.67
CA ALA A 159 5.96 7.08 -9.11
C ALA A 159 7.03 7.94 -9.79
N TRP A 160 7.33 9.12 -9.22
CA TRP A 160 8.32 10.04 -9.76
C TRP A 160 9.74 9.49 -9.60
N TYR A 161 10.04 8.77 -8.51
CA TYR A 161 11.29 8.03 -8.40
C TYR A 161 11.40 6.90 -9.44
N ALA A 162 10.31 6.19 -9.73
CA ALA A 162 10.29 5.19 -10.80
C ALA A 162 10.59 5.82 -12.18
N LEU A 163 10.08 7.02 -12.44
CA LEU A 163 10.40 7.79 -13.65
C LEU A 163 11.87 8.23 -13.68
N TYR A 164 12.39 8.71 -12.55
CA TYR A 164 13.81 9.05 -12.42
C TYR A 164 14.71 7.84 -12.72
N ALA A 165 14.40 6.70 -12.12
CA ALA A 165 15.15 5.46 -12.29
C ALA A 165 15.19 4.99 -13.75
N ILE A 166 14.06 5.02 -14.47
CA ILE A 166 14.05 4.60 -15.88
C ILE A 166 14.82 5.58 -16.77
N ARG A 167 14.84 6.88 -16.47
CA ARG A 167 15.69 7.84 -17.19
C ARG A 167 17.19 7.58 -16.96
N LYS A 168 17.55 7.05 -15.80
CA LYS A 168 18.91 6.55 -15.50
C LYS A 168 19.16 5.12 -16.00
N ARG A 169 18.23 4.54 -16.77
CA ARG A 169 18.27 3.16 -17.28
C ARG A 169 18.31 2.08 -16.18
N ASP A 170 17.94 2.44 -14.94
CA ASP A 170 17.76 1.49 -13.85
C ASP A 170 16.36 0.87 -13.91
N MET A 171 16.24 -0.21 -14.69
CA MET A 171 15.00 -0.96 -14.82
C MET A 171 14.58 -1.68 -13.54
N VAL A 172 15.50 -1.96 -12.61
CA VAL A 172 15.18 -2.68 -11.38
C VAL A 172 14.41 -1.75 -10.45
N SER A 173 15.00 -0.58 -10.18
CA SER A 173 14.36 0.44 -9.35
C SER A 173 13.07 0.95 -10.00
N HIS A 174 13.06 1.17 -11.33
CA HIS A 174 11.84 1.57 -12.02
C HIS A 174 10.68 0.60 -11.76
N ARG A 175 10.87 -0.71 -11.98
CA ARG A 175 9.81 -1.70 -11.78
C ARG A 175 9.38 -1.79 -10.32
N ALA A 176 10.33 -1.70 -9.39
CA ALA A 176 10.06 -1.77 -7.96
C ALA A 176 9.15 -0.62 -7.51
N TRP A 177 9.59 0.61 -7.75
CA TRP A 177 8.89 1.81 -7.29
C TRP A 177 7.60 2.07 -8.07
N MET A 178 7.51 1.63 -9.32
CA MET A 178 6.25 1.66 -10.06
C MET A 178 5.22 0.68 -9.49
N THR A 179 5.65 -0.53 -9.12
CA THR A 179 4.77 -1.51 -8.44
C THR A 179 4.32 -0.97 -7.08
N TYR A 180 5.23 -0.30 -6.36
CA TYR A 180 4.94 0.36 -5.09
C TYR A 180 3.89 1.47 -5.22
N SER A 181 4.04 2.34 -6.22
CA SER A 181 3.05 3.39 -6.53
C SER A 181 1.67 2.80 -6.84
N ILE A 182 1.61 1.75 -7.67
CA ILE A 182 0.34 1.12 -8.02
C ILE A 182 -0.29 0.43 -6.80
N ALA A 183 0.50 -0.19 -5.93
CA ALA A 183 0.00 -0.76 -4.68
C ALA A 183 -0.64 0.29 -3.78
N PHE A 184 -0.07 1.51 -3.73
CA PHE A 184 -0.66 2.62 -2.99
C PHE A 184 -1.94 3.13 -3.66
N MET A 185 -2.00 3.19 -5.00
CA MET A 185 -3.25 3.50 -5.71
C MET A 185 -4.36 2.48 -5.45
N LEU A 186 -4.01 1.20 -5.31
CA LEU A 186 -4.96 0.14 -4.99
C LEU A 186 -5.54 0.23 -3.58
N THR A 187 -4.98 1.05 -2.69
CA THR A 187 -5.57 1.26 -1.35
C THR A 187 -6.98 1.83 -1.44
N ALA A 188 -7.28 2.72 -2.40
CA ALA A 188 -8.61 3.29 -2.55
C ALA A 188 -9.71 2.24 -2.84
N PRO A 189 -9.58 1.36 -3.86
CA PRO A 189 -10.54 0.27 -4.05
C PRO A 189 -10.54 -0.74 -2.91
N LEU A 190 -9.37 -1.13 -2.41
CA LEU A 190 -9.29 -2.13 -1.34
C LEU A 190 -9.94 -1.64 -0.05
N LEU A 191 -9.76 -0.36 0.29
CA LEU A 191 -10.41 0.26 1.44
C LEU A 191 -11.92 0.13 1.32
N ARG A 192 -12.50 0.42 0.14
CA ARG A 192 -13.94 0.25 -0.12
C ARG A 192 -14.43 -1.18 0.05
N PHE A 193 -13.69 -2.15 -0.51
CA PHE A 193 -14.06 -3.55 -0.33
C PHE A 193 -13.95 -3.99 1.13
N ILE A 194 -12.99 -3.47 1.88
CA ILE A 194 -12.86 -3.78 3.30
C ILE A 194 -14.03 -3.18 4.09
N TRP A 195 -14.29 -1.87 4.03
CA TRP A 195 -15.32 -1.28 4.89
C TRP A 195 -16.76 -1.66 4.49
N ILE A 196 -17.00 -2.04 3.23
CA ILE A 196 -18.29 -2.64 2.82
C ILE A 196 -18.37 -4.11 3.23
N GLY A 197 -17.30 -4.89 3.00
CA GLY A 197 -17.32 -6.35 3.14
C GLY A 197 -17.02 -6.88 4.54
N ILE A 198 -16.37 -6.10 5.39
CA ILE A 198 -16.04 -6.52 6.76
C ILE A 198 -17.22 -6.40 7.71
N GLN A 199 -18.16 -5.48 7.44
CA GLN A 199 -19.28 -5.20 8.33
C GLN A 199 -20.17 -6.45 8.62
N PRO A 200 -20.49 -7.32 7.64
CA PRO A 200 -21.24 -8.55 7.92
C PRO A 200 -20.47 -9.61 8.71
N VAL A 201 -19.14 -9.52 8.79
CA VAL A 201 -18.26 -10.55 9.38
C VAL A 201 -17.76 -10.13 10.77
N ILE A 202 -17.31 -8.88 10.89
CA ILE A 202 -16.78 -8.29 12.12
C ILE A 202 -17.41 -6.89 12.26
N PRO A 203 -18.69 -6.82 12.67
CA PRO A 203 -19.42 -5.56 12.69
C PRO A 203 -18.74 -4.55 13.61
N GLN A 204 -18.57 -3.34 13.10
CA GLN A 204 -18.17 -2.18 13.89
C GLN A 204 -19.38 -1.27 14.10
N HIS A 205 -19.22 -0.32 15.03
CA HIS A 205 -20.28 0.60 15.43
C HIS A 205 -20.85 1.38 14.24
N ASP A 206 -19.98 1.87 13.36
CA ASP A 206 -20.34 2.67 12.20
C ASP A 206 -19.35 2.51 11.03
N LEU A 207 -19.69 3.14 9.91
CA LEU A 207 -18.94 3.06 8.67
C LEU A 207 -17.55 3.70 8.80
N LEU A 208 -17.42 4.85 9.48
CA LEU A 208 -16.13 5.52 9.68
C LEU A 208 -15.17 4.68 10.53
N THR A 209 -15.69 3.94 11.52
CA THR A 209 -14.91 2.97 12.29
C THR A 209 -14.37 1.86 11.36
N ASN A 210 -15.19 1.37 10.44
CA ASN A 210 -14.74 0.40 9.43
C ASN A 210 -13.75 0.97 8.41
N ILE A 211 -13.86 2.25 8.05
CA ILE A 211 -12.81 2.95 7.30
C ILE A 211 -11.50 2.92 8.11
N GLY A 212 -11.56 3.24 9.41
CA GLY A 212 -10.41 3.17 10.31
C GLY A 212 -9.78 1.78 10.37
N VAL A 213 -10.60 0.74 10.49
CA VAL A 213 -10.16 -0.67 10.43
C VAL A 213 -9.45 -0.99 9.12
N GLY A 214 -10.06 -0.65 7.98
CA GLY A 214 -9.45 -0.88 6.68
C GLY A 214 -8.14 -0.13 6.50
N SER A 215 -8.06 1.09 7.04
CA SER A 215 -6.86 1.92 7.07
C SER A 215 -5.72 1.31 7.87
N LEU A 216 -6.00 0.75 9.05
CA LEU A 216 -5.01 0.05 9.88
C LEU A 216 -4.45 -1.19 9.15
N ILE A 217 -5.32 -1.94 8.48
CA ILE A 217 -4.92 -3.11 7.68
C ILE A 217 -4.05 -2.68 6.50
N LEU A 218 -4.50 -1.68 5.73
CA LEU A 218 -3.81 -1.24 4.51
C LEU A 218 -2.48 -0.54 4.78
N GLY A 219 -2.31 0.10 5.95
CA GLY A 219 -1.03 0.65 6.41
C GLY A 219 0.10 -0.38 6.44
N VAL A 220 -0.23 -1.66 6.61
CA VAL A 220 0.72 -2.79 6.57
C VAL A 220 0.69 -3.48 5.21
N VAL A 221 -0.52 -3.81 4.73
CA VAL A 221 -0.72 -4.67 3.55
C VAL A 221 -0.26 -4.00 2.25
N ALA A 222 -0.49 -2.69 2.08
CA ALA A 222 -0.11 -2.00 0.85
C ALA A 222 1.42 -1.95 0.65
N PRO A 223 2.23 -1.41 1.59
CA PRO A 223 3.69 -1.40 1.45
C PRO A 223 4.28 -2.83 1.49
N GLY A 224 3.75 -3.71 2.34
CA GLY A 224 4.21 -5.10 2.45
C GLY A 224 3.93 -5.91 1.18
N GLY A 225 2.72 -5.80 0.63
CA GLY A 225 2.30 -6.46 -0.60
C GLY A 225 3.13 -6.02 -1.81
N ALA A 226 3.45 -4.72 -1.91
CA ALA A 226 4.35 -4.21 -2.94
C ALA A 226 5.76 -4.82 -2.83
N ALA A 227 6.31 -4.89 -1.62
CA ALA A 227 7.62 -5.48 -1.36
C ALA A 227 7.65 -6.98 -1.70
N VAL A 228 6.62 -7.73 -1.29
CA VAL A 228 6.46 -9.15 -1.63
C VAL A 228 6.34 -9.35 -3.14
N ALA A 229 5.51 -8.57 -3.82
CA ALA A 229 5.35 -8.64 -5.27
C ALA A 229 6.67 -8.38 -6.02
N PHE A 230 7.48 -7.42 -5.54
CA PHE A 230 8.82 -7.18 -6.08
C PHE A 230 9.77 -8.37 -5.88
N ILE A 231 9.82 -8.94 -4.67
CA ILE A 231 10.67 -10.10 -4.36
C ILE A 231 10.24 -11.32 -5.20
N ALA A 232 8.94 -11.55 -5.34
CA ALA A 232 8.39 -12.68 -6.08
C ALA A 232 8.56 -12.57 -7.60
N SER A 233 8.56 -11.35 -8.15
CA SER A 233 8.72 -11.11 -9.60
C SER A 233 10.18 -11.12 -10.07
N ARG A 234 11.13 -11.37 -9.18
CA ARG A 234 12.58 -11.29 -9.43
C ARG A 234 13.28 -12.61 -9.18
N GLN A 235 14.10 -13.02 -10.15
CA GLN A 235 15.19 -13.95 -9.91
C GLN A 235 16.21 -13.32 -8.97
N ALA A 236 16.57 -14.07 -7.95
CA ALA A 236 17.78 -13.82 -7.19
C ALA A 236 18.99 -14.01 -8.10
N PRO A 237 20.03 -13.17 -8.00
CA PRO A 237 21.33 -13.50 -8.57
C PRO A 237 21.80 -14.87 -8.05
N SER A 238 22.42 -15.67 -8.92
CA SER A 238 23.06 -16.96 -8.60
C SER A 238 24.35 -16.79 -7.80
N ASP A 239 25.05 -15.66 -7.98
CA ASP A 239 26.49 -15.60 -7.72
C ASP A 239 26.88 -14.56 -6.67
N GLU A 240 26.56 -14.82 -5.41
CA GLU A 240 27.37 -14.26 -4.32
C GLU A 240 27.62 -15.38 -3.30
N VAL A 241 28.90 -15.57 -2.95
CA VAL A 241 29.34 -16.30 -1.76
C VAL A 241 28.70 -15.65 -0.53
N ASN A 242 27.46 -16.02 -0.22
CA ASN A 242 26.75 -15.56 0.97
C ASN A 242 26.55 -16.77 1.87
N THR A 243 27.13 -16.71 3.06
CA THR A 243 26.85 -17.68 4.11
C THR A 243 25.46 -17.43 4.69
N ALA A 244 24.83 -18.50 5.18
CA ALA A 244 23.53 -18.41 5.82
C ALA A 244 23.60 -17.47 7.04
N ALA A 245 22.63 -16.56 7.17
CA ALA A 245 22.55 -15.72 8.35
C ALA A 245 22.36 -16.59 9.62
N PRO A 246 22.97 -16.22 10.75
CA PRO A 246 22.83 -16.98 11.99
C PRO A 246 21.38 -16.90 12.50
N VAL A 247 20.87 -18.00 13.05
CA VAL A 247 19.46 -18.18 13.42
C VAL A 247 18.98 -17.14 14.44
N TRP A 248 19.86 -16.68 15.33
CA TRP A 248 19.53 -15.67 16.34
C TRP A 248 18.97 -14.37 15.75
N ARG A 249 19.34 -14.01 14.50
CA ARG A 249 18.83 -12.79 13.84
C ARG A 249 17.32 -12.84 13.60
N TYR A 250 16.76 -14.03 13.35
CA TYR A 250 15.31 -14.21 13.21
C TYR A 250 14.63 -14.16 14.57
N GLY A 251 15.24 -14.78 15.60
CA GLY A 251 14.78 -14.68 16.98
C GLY A 251 14.73 -13.23 17.48
N ALA A 252 15.76 -12.43 17.18
CA ALA A 252 15.80 -11.01 17.51
C ALA A 252 14.71 -10.19 16.80
N ALA A 253 14.43 -10.49 15.51
CA ALA A 253 13.34 -9.84 14.80
C ALA A 253 11.97 -10.19 15.42
N VAL A 254 11.74 -11.47 15.76
CA VAL A 254 10.51 -11.89 16.44
C VAL A 254 10.39 -11.23 17.82
N ALA A 255 11.48 -11.18 18.60
CA ALA A 255 11.49 -10.51 19.90
C ALA A 255 11.15 -9.01 19.79
N LEU A 256 11.71 -8.30 18.79
CA LEU A 256 11.36 -6.91 18.51
C LEU A 256 9.87 -6.76 18.17
N ALA A 257 9.32 -7.67 17.36
CA ALA A 257 7.91 -7.66 17.00
C ALA A 257 7.00 -7.88 18.21
N VAL A 258 7.35 -8.81 19.11
CA VAL A 258 6.63 -9.05 20.36
C VAL A 258 6.67 -7.81 21.25
N LEU A 259 7.86 -7.25 21.51
CA LEU A 259 8.01 -6.06 22.33
C LEU A 259 7.22 -4.87 21.76
N GLY A 260 7.34 -4.62 20.46
CA GLY A 260 6.58 -3.58 19.79
C GLY A 260 5.06 -3.81 19.87
N SER A 261 4.61 -5.07 19.72
CA SER A 261 3.19 -5.43 19.82
C SER A 261 2.65 -5.18 21.23
N LEU A 262 3.40 -5.55 22.26
CA LEU A 262 3.04 -5.31 23.66
C LEU A 262 2.98 -3.82 23.96
N THR A 263 3.96 -3.04 23.51
CA THR A 263 3.96 -1.58 23.67
C THR A 263 2.75 -0.93 22.99
N TYR A 264 2.48 -1.28 21.74
CA TYR A 264 1.35 -0.69 20.99
C TYR A 264 -0.01 -1.13 21.58
N THR A 265 -0.12 -2.37 22.06
CA THR A 265 -1.29 -2.85 22.80
C THR A 265 -1.48 -2.08 24.11
N GLY A 266 -0.39 -1.82 24.84
CA GLY A 266 -0.42 -0.99 26.04
C GLY A 266 -0.91 0.43 25.77
N LEU A 267 -0.50 1.06 24.67
CA LEU A 267 -1.00 2.38 24.27
C LEU A 267 -2.49 2.35 23.90
N THR A 268 -2.89 1.40 23.06
CA THR A 268 -4.28 1.28 22.59
C THR A 268 -5.26 0.90 23.70
N SER A 269 -4.84 0.12 24.70
CA SER A 269 -5.66 -0.21 25.89
C SER A 269 -5.96 0.99 26.79
N ARG A 270 -5.26 2.11 26.60
CA ARG A 270 -5.46 3.36 27.34
C ARG A 270 -6.31 4.37 26.57
N LEU A 271 -6.82 4.00 25.40
CA LEU A 271 -7.71 4.88 24.64
C LEU A 271 -9.01 5.10 25.43
N PRO A 272 -9.53 6.35 25.47
CA PRO A 272 -10.78 6.64 26.18
C PRO A 272 -11.97 6.01 25.45
N GLU A 273 -12.99 5.61 26.21
CA GLU A 273 -14.31 5.28 25.67
C GLU A 273 -14.88 6.51 24.92
N PRO A 274 -15.58 6.34 23.78
CA PRO A 274 -16.06 5.08 23.19
C PRO A 274 -15.12 4.43 22.14
N ILE A 275 -13.82 4.77 22.11
CA ILE A 275 -12.91 4.28 21.06
C ILE A 275 -12.64 2.78 21.25
N PRO A 276 -12.97 1.92 20.27
CA PRO A 276 -12.81 0.47 20.44
C PRO A 276 -11.34 0.06 20.60
N HIS A 277 -10.99 -0.59 21.71
CA HIS A 277 -9.62 -1.10 21.90
C HIS A 277 -9.28 -2.24 20.94
N SER A 278 -10.29 -2.89 20.34
CA SER A 278 -10.14 -3.92 19.31
C SER A 278 -9.41 -3.42 18.04
N LEU A 279 -9.33 -2.10 17.84
CA LEU A 279 -8.56 -1.48 16.75
C LEU A 279 -7.11 -1.98 16.68
N VAL A 280 -6.51 -2.30 17.82
CA VAL A 280 -5.14 -2.85 17.88
C VAL A 280 -5.00 -4.14 17.05
N ALA A 281 -6.02 -4.99 17.01
CA ALA A 281 -5.97 -6.26 16.31
C ALA A 281 -5.90 -6.06 14.78
N PHE A 282 -6.57 -5.04 14.26
CA PHE A 282 -6.57 -4.72 12.84
C PHE A 282 -5.24 -4.16 12.33
N HIS A 283 -4.36 -3.74 13.23
CA HIS A 283 -2.95 -3.48 12.93
C HIS A 283 -2.08 -4.73 13.14
N LEU A 284 -2.15 -5.36 14.31
CA LEU A 284 -1.23 -6.43 14.70
C LEU A 284 -1.43 -7.73 13.92
N VAL A 285 -2.67 -8.12 13.58
CA VAL A 285 -2.92 -9.36 12.83
C VAL A 285 -2.27 -9.30 11.44
N PRO A 286 -2.46 -8.25 10.62
CA PRO A 286 -1.73 -8.11 9.35
C PRO A 286 -0.20 -8.09 9.51
N VAL A 287 0.34 -7.47 10.56
CA VAL A 287 1.78 -7.48 10.86
C VAL A 287 2.26 -8.92 11.09
N TRP A 288 1.60 -9.68 11.95
CA TRP A 288 2.01 -11.05 12.30
C TRP A 288 1.85 -12.03 11.13
N ILE A 289 0.80 -11.87 10.31
CA ILE A 289 0.67 -12.59 9.03
C ILE A 289 1.87 -12.27 8.12
N SER A 290 2.25 -11.00 8.02
CA SER A 290 3.38 -10.58 7.17
C SER A 290 4.73 -11.11 7.68
N ILE A 291 4.94 -11.14 8.99
CA ILE A 291 6.10 -11.77 9.64
C ILE A 291 6.15 -13.26 9.30
N ALA A 292 5.04 -13.99 9.46
CA ALA A 292 4.95 -15.41 9.15
C ALA A 292 5.28 -15.68 7.67
N LEU A 293 4.72 -14.89 6.75
CA LEU A 293 5.02 -14.98 5.31
C LEU A 293 6.50 -14.74 5.01
N ALA A 294 7.12 -13.75 5.67
CA ALA A 294 8.54 -13.46 5.51
C ALA A 294 9.41 -14.61 6.03
N LEU A 295 9.07 -15.21 7.18
CA LEU A 295 9.75 -16.37 7.74
C LEU A 295 9.62 -17.61 6.84
N ILE A 296 8.44 -17.86 6.27
CA ILE A 296 8.23 -18.91 5.26
C ILE A 296 9.10 -18.65 4.04
N GLY A 297 9.21 -17.39 3.60
CA GLY A 297 10.09 -16.97 2.52
C GLY A 297 11.57 -17.25 2.81
N VAL A 298 12.04 -16.95 4.03
CA VAL A 298 13.38 -17.29 4.53
C VAL A 298 13.61 -18.80 4.52
N ALA A 299 12.71 -19.59 5.11
CA ALA A 299 12.84 -21.05 5.21
C ALA A 299 12.92 -21.71 3.83
N ARG A 300 12.04 -21.32 2.90
CA ARG A 300 12.03 -21.81 1.51
C ARG A 300 13.29 -21.41 0.73
N ALA A 301 13.87 -20.25 1.01
CA ALA A 301 15.10 -19.80 0.39
C ALA A 301 16.31 -20.60 0.89
N ARG A 302 16.39 -20.84 2.21
CA ARG A 302 17.45 -21.66 2.82
C ARG A 302 17.39 -23.12 2.38
N ALA A 303 16.19 -23.71 2.27
CA ALA A 303 16.02 -25.08 1.79
C ALA A 303 16.43 -25.30 0.32
N ARG A 304 16.72 -24.23 -0.41
CA ARG A 304 17.20 -24.24 -1.81
C ARG A 304 18.57 -23.60 -1.96
N ASP A 305 19.29 -23.40 -0.85
CA ASP A 305 20.60 -22.73 -0.78
C ASP A 305 20.65 -21.36 -1.50
N ASN A 306 19.52 -20.65 -1.55
CA ASN A 306 19.40 -19.35 -2.20
C ASN A 306 19.54 -18.22 -1.17
N PHE A 307 20.77 -17.97 -0.73
CA PHE A 307 21.06 -17.00 0.32
C PHE A 307 20.81 -15.54 -0.11
N ALA A 308 20.88 -15.24 -1.41
CA ALA A 308 20.46 -13.94 -1.92
C ALA A 308 18.94 -13.71 -1.77
N ARG A 309 18.11 -14.76 -1.90
CA ARG A 309 16.67 -14.71 -1.62
C ARG A 309 16.38 -14.65 -0.13
N GLU A 310 17.10 -15.44 0.67
CA GLU A 310 17.04 -15.39 2.13
C GLU A 310 17.26 -13.96 2.62
N ARG A 311 18.31 -13.29 2.13
CA ARG A 311 18.66 -11.93 2.53
C ARG A 311 17.54 -10.93 2.27
N GLN A 312 16.85 -11.03 1.14
CA GLN A 312 15.73 -10.14 0.82
C GLN A 312 14.54 -10.38 1.75
N TRP A 313 14.16 -11.64 1.99
CA TRP A 313 13.09 -11.98 2.92
C TRP A 313 13.43 -11.58 4.36
N ARG A 314 14.68 -11.75 4.78
CA ARG A 314 15.14 -11.34 6.10
C ARG A 314 15.14 -9.81 6.27
N TRP A 315 15.56 -9.04 5.28
CA TRP A 315 15.45 -7.58 5.36
C TRP A 315 14.00 -7.13 5.42
N LEU A 316 13.10 -7.77 4.66
CA LEU A 316 11.67 -7.47 4.74
C LEU A 316 11.07 -7.88 6.10
N LEU A 317 11.50 -9.01 6.67
CA LEU A 317 11.13 -9.43 8.02
C LEU A 317 11.46 -8.36 9.07
N TRP A 318 12.62 -7.72 8.99
CA TRP A 318 12.97 -6.62 9.89
C TRP A 318 12.02 -5.41 9.74
N GLY A 319 11.59 -5.12 8.51
CA GLY A 319 10.58 -4.09 8.24
C GLY A 319 9.25 -4.38 8.95
N PHE A 320 8.76 -5.62 8.85
CA PHE A 320 7.53 -6.03 9.54
C PHE A 320 7.71 -6.12 11.07
N ALA A 321 8.85 -6.62 11.54
CA ALA A 321 9.15 -6.74 12.96
C ALA A 321 9.21 -5.38 13.67
N ALA A 322 9.73 -4.35 12.99
CA ALA A 322 9.78 -3.00 13.53
C ALA A 322 8.44 -2.24 13.43
N ALA A 323 7.45 -2.76 12.69
CA ALA A 323 6.21 -2.04 12.41
C ALA A 323 5.41 -1.65 13.66
N PRO A 324 5.17 -2.53 14.66
CA PRO A 324 4.41 -2.16 15.87
C PRO A 324 5.14 -1.13 16.75
N LEU A 325 6.47 -1.23 16.84
CA LEU A 325 7.29 -0.24 17.55
C LEU A 325 7.25 1.11 16.83
N SER A 326 7.36 1.09 15.50
CA SER A 326 7.24 2.29 14.66
C SER A 326 5.87 2.94 14.79
N ALA A 327 4.78 2.15 14.91
CA ALA A 327 3.45 2.66 15.20
C ALA A 327 3.40 3.41 16.56
N SER A 328 4.05 2.86 17.57
CA SER A 328 4.15 3.50 18.89
C SER A 328 4.97 4.79 18.82
N LEU A 329 6.11 4.79 18.13
CA LEU A 329 6.96 5.99 17.98
C LEU A 329 6.31 7.06 17.11
N TYR A 330 5.53 6.67 16.10
CA TYR A 330 4.81 7.61 15.24
C TYR A 330 3.83 8.46 16.04
N SER A 331 3.21 7.91 17.08
CA SER A 331 2.32 8.66 17.98
C SER A 331 3.02 9.83 18.69
N LEU A 332 4.35 9.92 18.66
CA LEU A 332 5.13 11.02 19.26
C LEU A 332 5.46 12.15 18.27
N ILE A 333 5.21 11.96 16.97
CA ILE A 333 5.62 12.89 15.90
C ILE A 333 4.44 13.40 15.06
N VAL A 334 3.23 13.28 15.60
CA VAL A 334 1.98 13.78 14.99
C VAL A 334 1.84 15.31 15.15
N PRO A 335 0.92 15.96 14.41
CA PRO A 335 0.67 17.39 14.57
C PRO A 335 0.37 17.77 16.03
N PRO A 336 0.77 18.98 16.48
CA PRO A 336 0.61 19.40 17.87
C PRO A 336 -0.85 19.48 18.33
N ASP A 337 -1.78 19.66 17.39
CA ASP A 337 -3.21 19.75 17.67
C ASP A 337 -3.88 18.38 17.88
N PHE A 338 -3.13 17.27 17.74
CA PHE A 338 -3.65 15.93 17.95
C PHE A 338 -3.85 15.63 19.43
N THR A 339 -4.97 15.01 19.76
CA THR A 339 -5.11 14.37 21.07
C THR A 339 -4.21 13.13 21.15
N ALA A 340 -3.98 12.63 22.38
CA ALA A 340 -3.28 11.36 22.55
C ALA A 340 -3.96 10.19 21.82
N ALA A 341 -5.30 10.21 21.73
CA ALA A 341 -6.05 9.20 21.00
C ALA A 341 -5.80 9.29 19.49
N ASP A 342 -5.88 10.49 18.91
CA ASP A 342 -5.57 10.72 17.49
C ASP A 342 -4.16 10.24 17.15
N ALA A 343 -3.21 10.53 18.03
CA ALA A 343 -1.81 10.15 17.86
C ALA A 343 -1.59 8.63 17.81
N ILE A 344 -2.22 7.89 18.72
CA ILE A 344 -2.11 6.43 18.81
C ILE A 344 -2.76 5.75 17.59
N ILE A 345 -3.92 6.26 17.14
CA ILE A 345 -4.63 5.75 15.96
C ILE A 345 -3.81 6.03 14.69
N ALA A 346 -3.30 7.26 14.53
CA ALA A 346 -2.44 7.64 13.41
C ALA A 346 -1.17 6.78 13.38
N GLY A 347 -0.59 6.49 14.56
CA GLY A 347 0.53 5.57 14.68
C GLY A 347 0.24 4.18 14.09
N GLY A 348 -0.94 3.62 14.35
CA GLY A 348 -1.35 2.35 13.76
C GLY A 348 -1.55 2.41 12.24
N MET A 349 -2.04 3.53 11.72
CA MET A 349 -2.35 3.71 10.30
C MET A 349 -1.11 3.97 9.45
N ASP A 350 -0.18 4.77 9.96
CA ASP A 350 0.96 5.30 9.20
C ASP A 350 2.30 4.70 9.64
N GLY A 351 2.45 4.40 10.92
CA GLY A 351 3.74 4.06 11.50
C GLY A 351 4.34 2.76 10.95
N ALA A 352 3.52 1.76 10.59
CA ALA A 352 4.00 0.52 9.99
C ALA A 352 4.65 0.73 8.62
N ALA A 353 4.15 1.68 7.82
CA ALA A 353 4.63 1.89 6.46
C ALA A 353 6.09 2.33 6.42
N ILE A 354 6.58 3.03 7.45
CA ILE A 354 7.94 3.58 7.51
C ILE A 354 9.02 2.48 7.44
N PRO A 355 9.13 1.56 8.42
CA PRO A 355 10.17 0.53 8.41
C PRO A 355 10.03 -0.43 7.22
N ILE A 356 8.80 -0.73 6.79
CA ILE A 356 8.54 -1.56 5.61
C ILE A 356 9.09 -0.89 4.35
N THR A 357 8.81 0.40 4.14
CA THR A 357 9.30 1.18 3.00
C THR A 357 10.83 1.29 3.00
N ILE A 358 11.44 1.52 4.17
CA ILE A 358 12.90 1.61 4.31
C ILE A 358 13.55 0.28 3.91
N CYS A 359 13.07 -0.85 4.46
CA CYS A 359 13.60 -2.17 4.13
C CYS A 359 13.39 -2.50 2.65
N PHE A 360 12.23 -2.15 2.08
CA PHE A 360 11.97 -2.25 0.65
C PHE A 360 13.00 -1.45 -0.17
N ALA A 361 13.26 -0.20 0.18
CA ALA A 361 14.25 0.64 -0.52
C ALA A 361 15.66 0.04 -0.48
N VAL A 362 16.07 -0.53 0.67
CA VAL A 362 17.36 -1.25 0.82
C VAL A 362 17.41 -2.47 -0.10
N ILE A 363 16.35 -3.28 -0.12
CA ILE A 363 16.23 -4.45 -1.01
C ILE A 363 16.38 -4.03 -2.49
N VAL A 364 15.68 -2.96 -2.89
CA VAL A 364 15.71 -2.44 -4.27
C VAL A 364 17.10 -1.92 -4.62
N ARG A 365 17.72 -1.12 -3.76
CA ARG A 365 19.07 -0.57 -3.97
C ARG A 365 20.12 -1.66 -4.12
N ALA A 366 20.08 -2.68 -3.27
CA ALA A 366 20.98 -3.82 -3.38
C ALA A 366 20.78 -4.58 -4.71
N ALA A 367 19.53 -4.81 -5.10
CA ALA A 367 19.20 -5.49 -6.35
C ALA A 367 19.62 -4.69 -7.60
N ALA A 368 19.50 -3.35 -7.57
CA ALA A 368 19.95 -2.47 -8.64
C ALA A 368 21.48 -2.48 -8.77
N ARG A 369 22.22 -2.40 -7.65
CA ARG A 369 23.69 -2.45 -7.61
C ARG A 369 24.24 -3.75 -8.16
N ALA A 370 23.71 -4.90 -7.71
CA ALA A 370 24.13 -6.21 -8.20
C ALA A 370 23.98 -6.33 -9.73
N ARG A 371 22.89 -5.79 -10.29
CA ARG A 371 22.68 -5.79 -11.76
C ARG A 371 23.65 -4.88 -12.50
N ALA A 372 24.03 -3.75 -11.91
CA ALA A 372 25.00 -2.84 -12.51
C ALA A 372 26.42 -3.46 -12.53
N GLN A 373 26.80 -4.12 -11.44
CA GLN A 373 28.09 -4.82 -11.33
C GLN A 373 28.21 -6.00 -12.30
N GLY A 374 27.17 -6.82 -12.44
CA GLY A 374 27.14 -7.91 -13.43
C GLY A 374 27.11 -7.45 -14.90
N ARG A 375 27.04 -6.13 -15.17
CA ARG A 375 27.19 -5.54 -16.51
C ARG A 375 28.54 -4.83 -16.70
N SER A 376 29.42 -4.87 -15.70
CA SER A 376 30.75 -4.26 -15.79
C SER A 376 31.61 -4.98 -16.83
N PRO A 377 32.37 -4.25 -17.67
CA PRO A 377 33.27 -4.87 -18.66
C PRO A 377 34.33 -5.78 -18.02
N LEU A 378 34.71 -5.57 -16.75
CA LEU A 378 35.60 -6.45 -15.99
C LEU A 378 35.00 -7.85 -15.77
N ALA A 379 33.72 -7.93 -15.40
CA ALA A 379 33.01 -9.21 -15.24
C ALA A 379 32.79 -9.90 -16.60
N ALA A 380 32.55 -9.13 -17.66
CA ALA A 380 32.45 -9.66 -19.02
C ALA A 380 33.80 -10.21 -19.53
N ALA A 381 34.91 -9.56 -19.18
CA ALA A 381 36.26 -10.01 -19.51
C ALA A 381 36.66 -11.28 -18.73
N GLU A 382 36.33 -11.39 -17.45
CA GLU A 382 36.53 -12.62 -16.66
C GLU A 382 35.73 -13.80 -17.22
N THR A 383 34.48 -13.59 -17.65
CA THR A 383 33.70 -14.65 -18.32
C THR A 383 34.22 -15.03 -19.70
N ALA A 384 34.86 -14.09 -20.42
CA ALA A 384 35.44 -14.33 -21.74
C ALA A 384 36.83 -14.99 -21.68
N SER A 385 37.55 -14.87 -20.55
CA SER A 385 38.83 -15.56 -20.34
C SER A 385 38.66 -16.99 -19.78
N ALA A 386 37.46 -17.34 -19.33
CA ALA A 386 37.12 -18.66 -18.78
C ALA A 386 36.41 -19.58 -19.79
N ALA A 387 36.15 -19.10 -21.02
CA ALA A 387 35.62 -19.84 -22.15
C ALA A 387 36.70 -19.96 -23.23
#